data_AF-A0A7K8AEU8-F1
#
_entry.id   AF-A0A7K8AEU8-F1
#
_cell.length_a   1.000
_cell.length_b   1.000
_cell.length_c   1.000
_cell.angle_alpha   90.00
_cell.angle_beta   90.00
_cell.angle_gamma   90.00
#
_symmetry.space_group_name_H-M   'P 1'
#
loop_
_entity.id
_entity.type
_entity.pdbx_description
1 polymer ?
#
loop_
_entity_poly.entity_id
_entity_poly.type
_entity_poly.pdbx_seq_one_letter_code
_entity_poly.pdbx_strand_id
1 'polypeptide(L)'
;MVIIEVSLLSGFIMTSRCRILLENKTIIKKIEVKANVVYMYLEKLNDESQTFILQLERVIQVKNLKPASIKIYDYYQPGGLQISCYPGVGS
;
A
#
# COMPACT_ATOMS: atom_id res chain seq x y z
N MET A 1 -4.34 14.95 6.76
CA MET A 1 -3.22 14.06 6.35
C MET A 1 -3.83 12.69 6.18
N VAL A 2 -3.61 12.05 5.04
CA VAL A 2 -4.21 10.73 4.75
C VAL A 2 -3.15 9.66 4.88
N ILE A 3 -3.50 8.55 5.50
CA ILE A 3 -2.64 7.38 5.61
C ILE A 3 -3.27 6.26 4.80
N ILE A 4 -2.46 5.69 3.92
CA ILE A 4 -2.78 4.47 3.20
C ILE A 4 -1.92 3.35 3.79
N GLU A 5 -2.57 2.36 4.39
CA GLU A 5 -1.96 1.15 4.91
C GLU A 5 -2.22 0.01 3.94
N VAL A 6 -1.16 -0.54 3.35
CA VAL A 6 -1.22 -1.67 2.43
C VAL A 6 -0.57 -2.87 3.10
N SER A 7 -1.37 -3.83 3.53
CA SER A 7 -0.90 -5.12 4.01
C SER A 7 -0.65 -6.04 2.82
N LEU A 8 0.60 -6.40 2.59
CA LEU A 8 1.04 -7.23 1.48
C LEU A 8 0.68 -8.71 1.70
N LEU A 9 0.55 -9.42 0.58
CA LEU A 9 0.44 -10.87 0.56
C LEU A 9 1.67 -11.50 1.24
N SER A 10 1.46 -12.60 1.97
CA SER A 10 2.55 -13.33 2.59
C SER A 10 3.57 -13.80 1.54
N GLY A 11 4.85 -13.57 1.78
CA GLY A 11 5.93 -13.93 0.85
C GLY A 11 6.19 -12.92 -0.26
N PHE A 12 5.56 -11.74 -0.21
CA PHE A 12 5.82 -10.63 -1.12
C PHE A 12 6.48 -9.46 -0.39
N ILE A 13 7.38 -8.76 -1.08
CA ILE A 13 7.99 -7.51 -0.64
C ILE A 13 7.81 -6.43 -1.69
N MET A 14 7.85 -5.17 -1.28
CA MET A 14 7.85 -4.04 -2.22
C MET A 14 9.25 -3.88 -2.83
N THR A 15 9.32 -3.73 -4.15
CA THR A 15 10.59 -3.50 -4.85
C THR A 15 11.17 -2.12 -4.50
N SER A 16 12.48 -2.05 -4.24
CA SER A 16 13.19 -0.80 -3.91
C SER A 16 12.99 0.31 -4.94
N ARG A 17 12.97 -0.04 -6.23
CA ARG A 17 12.69 0.92 -7.32
C ARG A 17 11.31 1.54 -7.20
N CYS A 18 10.30 0.75 -6.82
CA CYS A 18 8.94 1.23 -6.68
C CYS A 18 8.81 2.22 -5.53
N ARG A 19 9.53 1.98 -4.43
CA ARG A 19 9.62 2.90 -3.30
C ARG A 19 10.13 4.27 -3.72
N ILE A 20 11.25 4.31 -4.46
CA ILE A 20 11.85 5.57 -4.94
C ILE A 20 10.86 6.32 -5.85
N LEU A 21 10.17 5.62 -6.74
CA LEU A 21 9.18 6.23 -7.65
C LEU A 21 7.99 6.84 -6.89
N LEU A 22 7.54 6.20 -5.82
CA LEU A 22 6.47 6.71 -4.98
C LEU A 22 6.95 7.87 -4.09
N GLU A 23 8.15 7.80 -3.52
CA GLU A 23 8.74 8.89 -2.72
C GLU A 23 8.97 10.16 -3.56
N ASN A 24 9.18 10.04 -4.88
CA ASN A 24 9.29 11.17 -5.80
C ASN A 24 7.93 11.85 -6.12
N LYS A 25 6.79 11.29 -5.69
CA LYS A 25 5.48 11.92 -5.89
C LYS A 25 5.30 13.05 -4.88
N THR A 26 5.03 14.27 -5.35
CA THR A 26 4.87 15.47 -4.51
C THR A 26 3.83 15.32 -3.39
N ILE A 27 2.78 14.52 -3.60
CA ILE A 27 1.71 14.30 -2.61
C ILE A 27 2.13 13.36 -1.47
N ILE A 28 3.14 12.52 -1.69
CA ILE A 28 3.63 11.55 -0.71
C ILE A 28 4.68 12.23 0.16
N LYS A 29 4.38 12.40 1.44
CA LYS A 29 5.33 12.91 2.43
C LYS A 29 6.34 11.87 2.87
N LYS A 30 5.89 10.61 3.00
CA LYS A 30 6.73 9.54 3.53
C LYS A 30 6.18 8.18 3.12
N ILE A 31 7.10 7.23 2.95
CA ILE A 31 6.80 5.82 2.86
C ILE A 31 7.52 5.10 3.99
N GLU A 32 6.80 4.33 4.78
CA GLU A 32 7.36 3.41 5.76
C GLU A 32 6.99 1.98 5.40
N VAL A 33 7.96 1.07 5.50
CA VAL A 33 7.71 -0.36 5.36
C VAL A 33 8.01 -1.00 6.70
N LYS A 34 7.00 -1.62 7.32
CA LYS A 34 7.16 -2.38 8.58
C LYS A 34 6.68 -3.80 8.34
N ALA A 35 7.61 -4.75 8.45
CA ALA A 35 7.36 -6.15 8.12
C ALA A 35 6.74 -6.31 6.71
N ASN A 36 5.48 -6.73 6.62
CA ASN A 36 4.73 -6.89 5.37
C ASN A 36 3.70 -5.77 5.13
N VAL A 37 3.79 -4.65 5.86
CA VAL A 37 2.86 -3.52 5.74
C VAL A 37 3.59 -2.30 5.21
N VAL A 38 3.05 -1.71 4.15
CA VAL A 38 3.50 -0.44 3.58
C VAL A 38 2.56 0.67 4.03
N TYR A 39 3.12 1.70 4.65
CA TYR A 39 2.41 2.92 5.04
C TYR A 39 2.82 4.03 4.09
N MET A 40 1.84 4.63 3.42
CA MET A 40 2.04 5.84 2.62
C MET A 40 1.35 7.00 3.33
N TYR A 41 2.13 8.03 3.64
CA TYR A 41 1.66 9.25 4.29
C TYR A 41 1.47 10.32 3.22
N LEU A 42 0.23 10.72 2.99
CA LEU A 42 -0.14 11.73 2.01
C LEU A 42 -0.49 13.02 2.72
N GLU A 43 0.03 14.15 2.22
CA GLU A 43 -0.20 15.46 2.84
C GLU A 43 -1.68 15.84 2.85
N LYS A 44 -2.30 15.81 1.66
CA LYS A 44 -3.73 16.03 1.44
C LYS A 44 -4.17 15.28 0.20
N LEU A 45 -5.42 14.82 0.19
CA LEU A 45 -6.11 14.43 -1.03
C LEU A 45 -6.95 15.64 -1.48
N ASN A 46 -6.92 15.94 -2.78
CA ASN A 46 -7.83 16.91 -3.40
C ASN A 46 -8.96 16.13 -4.10
N ASP A 47 -9.93 16.83 -4.69
CA ASP A 47 -11.02 16.21 -5.48
C ASP A 47 -10.51 15.45 -6.74
N GLU A 48 -9.25 15.68 -7.12
CA GLU A 48 -8.58 14.97 -8.20
C GLU A 48 -8.17 13.55 -7.79
N SER A 49 -8.62 12.55 -8.56
CA SER A 49 -8.27 11.15 -8.34
C SER A 49 -6.76 10.94 -8.38
N GLN A 50 -6.22 10.26 -7.37
CA GLN A 50 -4.80 9.92 -7.29
C GLN A 50 -4.60 8.43 -7.54
N THR A 51 -3.68 8.10 -8.45
CA THR A 51 -3.33 6.72 -8.79
C THR A 51 -1.89 6.42 -8.38
N PHE A 52 -1.73 5.36 -7.60
CA PHE A 52 -0.43 4.85 -7.16
C PHE A 52 -0.25 3.42 -7.64
N ILE A 53 0.97 3.10 -8.08
CA ILE A 53 1.33 1.76 -8.54
C ILE A 53 2.33 1.17 -7.56
N LEU A 54 1.97 0.02 -6.99
CA LEU A 54 2.81 -0.76 -6.09
C LEU A 54 3.30 -2.00 -6.84
N GLN A 55 4.60 -2.08 -7.07
CA GLN A 55 5.25 -3.26 -7.63
C GLN A 55 5.79 -4.12 -6.50
N LEU A 56 5.38 -5.39 -6.51
CA LEU A 56 5.71 -6.38 -5.50
C LEU A 56 6.52 -7.50 -6.14
N GLU A 57 7.50 -7.99 -5.41
CA GLU A 57 8.29 -9.16 -5.78
C GLU A 57 7.99 -10.31 -4.82
N ARG A 58 7.80 -11.51 -5.35
CA ARG A 58 7.63 -12.72 -4.55
C ARG A 58 9.00 -13.24 -4.14
N VAL A 59 9.29 -13.18 -2.85
CA VAL A 59 10.53 -13.71 -2.26
C VAL A 59 10.36 -15.13 -1.72
N ILE A 60 9.15 -15.51 -1.31
CA ILE A 60 8.86 -16.85 -0.77
C ILE A 60 7.59 -17.38 -1.42
N GLN A 61 7.65 -18.62 -1.90
CA GLN A 61 6.46 -19.29 -2.43
C GLN A 61 5.60 -19.80 -1.27
N VAL A 62 4.53 -19.07 -0.97
CA VAL A 62 3.56 -19.41 0.07
C VAL A 62 2.31 -19.99 -0.58
N LYS A 63 1.89 -21.20 -0.17
CA LYS A 63 0.68 -21.84 -0.70
C LYS A 63 -0.61 -21.21 -0.18
N ASN A 64 -0.60 -20.66 1.04
CA ASN A 64 -1.77 -20.08 1.70
C ASN A 64 -1.65 -18.56 1.80
N LEU A 65 -1.77 -17.87 0.66
CA LEU A 65 -1.70 -16.41 0.61
C LEU A 65 -2.86 -15.81 1.38
N LYS A 66 -2.57 -15.15 2.52
CA LYS A 66 -3.54 -14.25 3.14
C LYS A 66 -3.86 -13.11 2.17
N PRO A 67 -5.12 -12.66 2.06
CA PRO A 67 -5.48 -11.58 1.15
C PRO A 67 -4.74 -10.29 1.53
N ALA A 68 -4.48 -9.46 0.52
CA ALA A 68 -3.95 -8.14 0.76
C ALA A 68 -5.08 -7.23 1.22
N SER A 69 -4.82 -6.37 2.20
CA SER A 69 -5.81 -5.38 2.64
C SER A 69 -5.25 -3.99 2.47
N ILE A 70 -6.10 -3.08 2.01
CA ILE A 70 -5.81 -1.66 1.85
C ILE A 70 -6.74 -0.92 2.80
N LYS A 71 -6.18 -0.15 3.72
CA LYS A 71 -6.94 0.78 4.55
C LYS A 71 -6.55 2.19 4.20
N ILE A 72 -7.55 3.06 4.12
CA ILE A 72 -7.37 4.49 3.85
C ILE A 72 -8.09 5.24 4.96
N TYR A 73 -7.36 6.06 5.70
CA TYR A 73 -7.91 6.81 6.81
C TYR A 73 -7.29 8.19 6.94
N ASP A 74 -8.07 9.15 7.43
CA ASP A 74 -7.53 10.45 7.84
C ASP A 74 -6.86 10.29 9.20
N TYR A 75 -5.66 10.83 9.32
CA TYR A 75 -4.86 10.76 10.55
C TYR A 75 -5.58 11.38 11.77
N TYR A 76 -6.41 12.40 11.56
CA TYR A 76 -7.13 13.08 12.64
C TYR A 76 -8.56 12.55 12.84
N GLN A 77 -9.05 11.70 11.94
CA GLN A 77 -10.40 11.11 12.01
C GLN A 77 -10.33 9.61 11.71
N PRO A 78 -10.18 8.75 12.72
CA PRO A 78 -9.94 7.32 12.54
C PRO A 78 -11.14 6.50 12.01
N GLY A 79 -12.22 7.14 11.54
CA GLY A 79 -13.35 6.51 10.85
C GLY A 79 -13.03 6.12 9.40
N GLY A 80 -11.94 5.40 9.18
CA GLY A 80 -11.39 5.07 7.86
C GLY A 80 -12.15 4.00 7.07
N LEU A 81 -11.88 3.97 5.77
CA LEU A 81 -12.36 2.92 4.87
C LEU A 81 -11.37 1.75 4.83
N GLN A 82 -11.87 0.52 4.95
CA GLN A 82 -11.09 -0.70 4.75
C GLN A 82 -11.59 -1.43 3.51
N ILE A 83 -10.69 -1.70 2.58
CA ILE A 83 -10.92 -2.46 1.36
C ILE A 83 -10.05 -3.72 1.41
N SER A 84 -10.64 -4.88 1.19
CA SER A 84 -9.89 -6.14 1.09
C SER A 84 -9.76 -6.53 -0.38
N CYS A 85 -8.53 -6.79 -0.83
CA CYS A 85 -8.24 -7.19 -2.18
C CYS A 85 -7.82 -8.67 -2.19
N TYR A 86 -8.61 -9.49 -2.87
CA TYR A 86 -8.30 -10.90 -3.05
C TYR A 86 -7.40 -11.05 -4.28
N PRO A 87 -6.27 -11.76 -4.17
CA PRO A 87 -5.43 -12.02 -5.34
C PRO A 87 -6.23 -12.80 -6.37
N GLY A 88 -6.38 -12.24 -7.57
CA GLY A 88 -6.84 -13.00 -8.72
C GLY A 88 -5.80 -14.06 -9.05
N VAL A 89 -6.15 -15.33 -8.85
CA VAL A 89 -5.34 -16.45 -9.33
C VAL A 89 -5.49 -16.42 -10.85
N GLY A 90 -4.48 -15.93 -11.57
CA GLY A 90 -4.41 -16.13 -13.01
C GLY A 90 -4.36 -17.63 -13.27
N SER A 91 -5.42 -18.15 -13.89
CA SER A 91 -5.50 -19.51 -14.42
C SER A 91 -4.43 -19.76 -15.48
#